data_AF-A0A3S0FDS5-F1
#
_entry.id   AF-A0A3S0FDS5-F1
#
_cell.length_a   1.000
_cell.length_b   1.000
_cell.length_c   1.000
_cell.angle_alpha   90.00
_cell.angle_beta   90.00
_cell.angle_gamma   90.00
#
_symmetry.space_group_name_H-M   'P 1'
#
loop_
_entity.id
_entity.type
_entity.pdbx_description
1 polymer ?
#
loop_
_entity_poly.entity_id
_entity_poly.type
_entity_poly.pdbx_seq_one_letter_code
_entity_poly.pdbx_strand_id
1 'polypeptide(L)'
;MSHVLRQHAEQQFAEELEELKKADNRERPENWALSPWAVAEYLMGSTLANGFQVSAKYIGNRRLMETAIATLATDRALLLFGVPGTAKSWVSEHLAAAVSGDSTLLIQGTAGTSEEQLRYGWNYAELLAKGPSKTALVASPLMRAMEQGKTARIEELTRIPADVQDTLITILSEKSLPVPELGIEAQAIHGFNVIATANNRDKGINELSSALKRRFNTVILPVPASDEEEVSIVSKRVAELGRALQLPGEPPALKEVRRVVQIFRELRNGQTEDGRTKLKSSSATLSTAEAISVINSGMALAGHFGDGVLRAGDIASSLVGAIVKDPVQDTVVWREYQETVMKERSDWKDLYRACRELD
;
A
#
# COMPACT_ATOMS: atom_id res chain seq x y z
N MET A 1 13.73 -19.61 -11.69
CA MET A 1 12.51 -18.77 -11.58
C MET A 1 12.01 -18.86 -10.15
N SER A 2 11.54 -17.76 -9.58
CA SER A 2 10.94 -17.75 -8.24
C SER A 2 9.67 -18.58 -8.22
N HIS A 3 9.51 -19.47 -7.22
CA HIS A 3 8.28 -20.25 -7.02
C HIS A 3 7.22 -19.52 -6.18
N VAL A 4 7.50 -18.30 -5.71
CA VAL A 4 6.56 -17.51 -4.91
C VAL A 4 5.76 -16.54 -5.79
N LEU A 5 4.46 -16.38 -5.49
CA LEU A 5 3.52 -15.53 -6.24
C LEU A 5 3.86 -14.03 -6.14
N ARG A 6 4.34 -13.59 -4.98
CA ARG A 6 4.74 -12.21 -4.72
C ARG A 6 6.03 -12.22 -3.92
N GLN A 7 7.10 -11.74 -4.54
CA GLN A 7 8.36 -11.50 -3.85
C GLN A 7 8.25 -10.24 -2.97
N HIS A 8 9.04 -10.20 -1.89
CA HIS A 8 9.21 -8.98 -1.11
C HIS A 8 9.94 -7.91 -1.93
N ALA A 9 9.74 -6.63 -1.62
CA ALA A 9 10.33 -5.53 -2.39
C ALA A 9 11.86 -5.65 -2.54
N GLU A 10 12.57 -6.02 -1.47
CA GLU A 10 14.02 -6.22 -1.48
C GLU A 10 14.49 -7.36 -2.40
N GLN A 11 13.62 -8.34 -2.68
CA GLN A 11 13.90 -9.45 -3.59
C GLN A 11 13.50 -9.11 -5.02
N GLN A 12 12.31 -8.53 -5.19
CA GLN A 12 11.76 -8.16 -6.50
C GLN A 12 12.61 -7.08 -7.18
N PHE A 13 13.14 -6.13 -6.41
CA PHE A 13 13.93 -5.00 -6.89
C PHE A 13 15.40 -5.08 -6.46
N ALA A 14 15.90 -6.29 -6.22
CA ALA A 14 17.26 -6.52 -5.74
C ALA A 14 18.33 -5.89 -6.65
N GLU A 15 18.18 -6.01 -7.97
CA GLU A 15 19.11 -5.41 -8.94
C GLU A 15 19.13 -3.88 -8.83
N GLU A 16 17.95 -3.25 -8.78
CA GLU A 16 17.87 -1.79 -8.66
C GLU A 16 18.45 -1.29 -7.34
N LEU A 17 18.19 -1.99 -6.23
CA LEU A 17 18.73 -1.66 -4.91
C LEU A 17 20.25 -1.82 -4.86
N GLU A 18 20.80 -2.85 -5.50
CA GLU A 18 22.24 -3.10 -5.53
C GLU A 18 22.97 -2.06 -6.41
N GLU A 19 22.40 -1.68 -7.56
CA GLU A 19 22.95 -0.60 -8.40
C GLU A 19 22.92 0.76 -7.69
N LEU A 20 21.82 1.07 -6.99
CA LEU A 20 21.75 2.25 -6.13
C LEU A 20 22.81 2.21 -5.04
N LYS A 21 23.00 1.07 -4.37
CA LYS A 21 24.00 0.93 -3.30
C LYS A 21 25.43 1.15 -3.78
N LYS A 22 25.74 0.75 -5.03
CA LYS A 22 27.03 1.01 -5.68
C LYS A 22 27.21 2.49 -6.04
N ALA A 23 26.15 3.14 -6.49
CA ALA A 23 26.17 4.56 -6.87
C ALA A 23 26.10 5.52 -5.66
N ASP A 24 25.56 5.05 -4.53
CA ASP A 24 25.31 5.84 -3.33
C ASP A 24 26.60 6.11 -2.53
N ASN A 25 27.14 7.32 -2.72
CA ASN A 25 28.34 7.82 -2.06
C ASN A 25 28.04 8.82 -0.92
N ARG A 26 26.79 8.92 -0.48
CA ARG A 26 26.35 9.88 0.55
C ARG A 26 26.33 9.25 1.93
N GLU A 27 26.29 10.12 2.95
CA GLU A 27 26.20 9.69 4.35
C GLU A 27 24.91 8.89 4.59
N ARG A 28 25.07 7.75 5.28
CA ARG A 28 23.99 6.85 5.64
C ARG A 28 23.82 6.89 7.15
N PRO A 29 22.59 7.08 7.66
CA PRO A 29 22.31 6.82 9.06
C PRO A 29 22.74 5.41 9.45
N GLU A 30 23.10 5.20 10.71
CA GLU A 30 23.54 3.89 11.19
C GLU A 30 22.46 2.82 10.95
N ASN A 31 22.91 1.62 10.53
CA ASN A 31 22.07 0.48 10.14
C ASN A 31 21.13 0.71 8.93
N TRP A 32 21.28 1.82 8.19
CA TRP A 32 20.60 1.99 6.90
C TRP A 32 21.36 1.31 5.75
N ALA A 33 20.62 0.66 4.87
CA ALA A 33 21.16 0.02 3.66
C ALA A 33 21.52 1.05 2.56
N LEU A 34 20.74 2.11 2.45
CA LEU A 34 20.90 3.21 1.48
C LEU A 34 20.84 4.56 2.19
N SER A 35 21.48 5.59 1.63
CA SER A 35 21.33 6.97 2.12
C SER A 35 19.91 7.50 1.86
N PRO A 36 19.43 8.52 2.61
CA PRO A 36 18.13 9.15 2.37
C PRO A 36 17.89 9.56 0.91
N TRP A 37 18.94 9.97 0.19
CA TRP A 37 18.85 10.36 -1.22
C TRP A 37 18.68 9.15 -2.14
N ALA A 38 19.44 8.08 -1.91
CA ALA A 38 19.30 6.85 -2.67
C ALA A 38 17.93 6.19 -2.42
N VAL A 39 17.38 6.29 -1.20
CA VAL A 39 15.99 5.87 -0.92
C VAL A 39 14.98 6.71 -1.71
N ALA A 40 15.20 8.03 -1.83
CA ALA A 40 14.34 8.91 -2.63
C ALA A 40 14.43 8.59 -4.13
N GLU A 41 15.62 8.28 -4.64
CA GLU A 41 15.85 7.83 -6.02
C GLU A 41 15.20 6.47 -6.29
N TYR A 42 15.28 5.53 -5.35
CA TYR A 42 14.58 4.25 -5.41
C TYR A 42 13.05 4.43 -5.52
N LEU A 43 12.47 5.26 -4.65
CA LEU A 43 11.03 5.46 -4.61
C LEU A 43 10.50 6.22 -5.82
N MET A 44 11.16 7.30 -6.20
CA MET A 44 10.68 8.20 -7.25
C MET A 44 11.16 7.83 -8.65
N GLY A 45 12.07 6.85 -8.76
CA GLY A 45 12.77 6.54 -9.99
C GLY A 45 13.85 7.58 -10.31
N SER A 46 14.86 7.13 -11.05
CA SER A 46 15.97 7.97 -11.52
C SER A 46 16.74 7.25 -12.62
N THR A 47 17.59 7.99 -13.32
CA THR A 47 18.65 7.42 -14.15
C THR A 47 19.97 7.65 -13.42
N LEU A 48 20.68 6.58 -13.08
CA LEU A 48 21.97 6.65 -12.41
C LEU A 48 23.06 7.15 -13.37
N ALA A 49 24.19 7.59 -12.83
CA ALA A 49 25.30 8.10 -13.64
C ALA A 49 25.89 7.07 -14.63
N ASN A 50 25.74 5.77 -14.33
CA ASN A 50 26.13 4.67 -15.22
C ASN A 50 25.07 4.36 -16.30
N GLY A 51 23.97 5.12 -16.37
CA GLY A 51 22.86 4.94 -17.31
C GLY A 51 21.80 3.93 -16.87
N PHE A 52 21.98 3.26 -15.72
CA PHE A 52 20.99 2.32 -15.20
C PHE A 52 19.68 3.03 -14.85
N GLN A 53 18.55 2.44 -15.25
CA GLN A 53 17.22 3.00 -15.03
C GLN A 53 16.57 2.40 -13.77
N VAL A 54 16.40 3.22 -12.74
CA VAL A 54 15.66 2.87 -11.54
C VAL A 54 14.18 3.21 -11.79
N SER A 55 13.32 2.21 -11.73
CA SER A 55 11.90 2.39 -12.03
C SER A 55 11.20 3.11 -10.86
N ALA A 56 10.21 3.98 -11.10
CA ALA A 56 9.53 4.70 -10.01
C ALA A 56 8.55 3.79 -9.24
N LYS A 57 8.69 3.66 -7.92
CA LYS A 57 7.77 2.84 -7.07
C LYS A 57 6.57 3.65 -6.61
N TYR A 58 6.72 4.96 -6.54
CA TYR A 58 5.66 5.89 -6.23
C TYR A 58 5.58 6.95 -7.33
N ILE A 59 4.38 7.16 -7.87
CA ILE A 59 4.06 8.20 -8.84
C ILE A 59 3.28 9.27 -8.07
N GLY A 60 3.86 10.45 -7.94
CA GLY A 60 3.28 11.55 -7.17
C GLY A 60 4.33 12.54 -6.69
N ASN A 61 4.04 13.21 -5.57
CA ASN A 61 4.86 14.32 -5.09
C ASN A 61 6.18 13.83 -4.42
N ARG A 62 7.33 14.15 -5.02
CA ARG A 62 8.67 13.84 -4.47
C ARG A 62 8.89 14.41 -3.07
N ARG A 63 8.45 15.64 -2.80
CA ARG A 63 8.64 16.29 -1.50
C ARG A 63 7.94 15.55 -0.37
N LEU A 64 6.82 14.90 -0.67
CA LEU A 64 6.08 14.06 0.27
C LEU A 64 6.91 12.83 0.66
N MET A 65 7.54 12.18 -0.31
CA MET A 65 8.44 11.04 -0.06
C MET A 65 9.70 11.46 0.68
N GLU A 66 10.31 12.59 0.32
CA GLU A 66 11.44 13.15 1.07
C GLU A 66 11.08 13.42 2.54
N THR A 67 9.87 13.91 2.81
CA THR A 67 9.38 14.14 4.18
C THR A 67 9.23 12.81 4.94
N ALA A 68 8.71 11.77 4.29
CA ALA A 68 8.62 10.43 4.87
C ALA A 68 10.01 9.86 5.19
N ILE A 69 10.96 9.96 4.26
CA ILE A 69 12.33 9.49 4.43
C ILE A 69 13.04 10.28 5.53
N ALA A 70 12.94 11.60 5.52
CA ALA A 70 13.54 12.46 6.54
C ALA A 70 12.98 12.15 7.94
N THR A 71 11.71 11.77 8.04
CA THR A 71 11.12 11.30 9.31
C THR A 71 11.86 10.07 9.82
N LEU A 72 12.10 9.08 8.95
CA LEU A 72 12.75 7.84 9.35
C LEU A 72 14.20 8.05 9.78
N ALA A 73 14.87 9.08 9.24
CA ALA A 73 16.22 9.45 9.64
C ALA A 73 16.27 10.16 11.02
N THR A 74 15.12 10.42 11.64
CA THR A 74 14.99 10.96 13.01
C THR A 74 14.50 9.90 13.99
N ASP A 75 14.31 10.29 15.26
CA ASP A 75 13.73 9.44 16.30
C ASP A 75 12.21 9.27 16.21
N ARG A 76 11.54 10.00 15.30
CA ARG A 76 10.08 9.96 15.14
C ARG A 76 9.63 8.79 14.27
N ALA A 77 8.50 8.19 14.65
CA ALA A 77 7.82 7.20 13.82
C ALA A 77 7.09 7.87 12.65
N LEU A 78 6.94 7.16 11.54
CA LEU A 78 6.22 7.63 10.36
C LEU A 78 4.79 7.09 10.35
N LEU A 79 3.78 7.96 10.23
CA LEU A 79 2.40 7.57 9.97
C LEU A 79 2.02 7.94 8.53
N LEU A 80 1.84 6.95 7.68
CA LEU A 80 1.26 7.12 6.35
C LEU A 80 -0.25 7.12 6.45
N PHE A 81 -0.88 8.24 6.12
CA PHE A 81 -2.32 8.45 6.31
C PHE A 81 -3.00 8.77 4.98
N GLY A 82 -4.24 8.35 4.77
CA GLY A 82 -4.98 8.67 3.55
C GLY A 82 -6.13 7.71 3.26
N VAL A 83 -6.93 8.00 2.23
CA VAL A 83 -8.04 7.13 1.80
C VAL A 83 -7.52 5.77 1.31
N PRO A 84 -8.34 4.72 1.23
CA PRO A 84 -7.92 3.44 0.68
C PRO A 84 -7.37 3.57 -0.76
N GLY A 85 -6.35 2.79 -1.07
CA GLY A 85 -5.73 2.76 -2.40
C GLY A 85 -4.75 3.89 -2.73
N THR A 86 -4.35 4.74 -1.79
CA THR A 86 -3.30 5.77 -1.98
C THR A 86 -1.86 5.27 -1.80
N ALA A 87 -1.64 3.96 -2.01
CA ALA A 87 -0.32 3.30 -1.95
C ALA A 87 0.39 3.30 -0.57
N LYS A 88 -0.31 3.52 0.56
CA LYS A 88 0.30 3.53 1.91
C LYS A 88 1.14 2.28 2.22
N SER A 89 0.55 1.09 2.11
CA SER A 89 1.24 -0.17 2.40
C SER A 89 2.37 -0.46 1.41
N TRP A 90 2.23 0.01 0.17
CA TRP A 90 3.27 -0.10 -0.86
C TRP A 90 4.48 0.78 -0.51
N VAL A 91 4.26 2.06 -0.20
CA VAL A 91 5.31 2.98 0.25
C VAL A 91 5.96 2.48 1.54
N SER A 92 5.18 1.98 2.50
CA SER A 92 5.66 1.36 3.74
C SER A 92 6.63 0.20 3.48
N GLU A 93 6.27 -0.72 2.59
CA GLU A 93 7.12 -1.86 2.20
C GLU A 93 8.42 -1.43 1.53
N HIS A 94 8.31 -0.53 0.55
CA HIS A 94 9.46 -0.06 -0.21
C HIS A 94 10.42 0.78 0.63
N LEU A 95 9.91 1.58 1.57
CA LEU A 95 10.74 2.30 2.53
C LEU A 95 11.49 1.31 3.43
N ALA A 96 10.82 0.32 4.03
CA ALA A 96 11.49 -0.66 4.89
C ALA A 96 12.54 -1.49 4.13
N ALA A 97 12.25 -1.89 2.89
CA ALA A 97 13.21 -2.59 2.04
C ALA A 97 14.44 -1.71 1.72
N ALA A 98 14.25 -0.45 1.35
CA ALA A 98 15.34 0.44 0.98
C ALA A 98 16.15 0.95 2.19
N VAL A 99 15.49 1.15 3.33
CA VAL A 99 16.10 1.64 4.57
C VAL A 99 16.78 0.51 5.34
N SER A 100 16.07 -0.58 5.67
CA SER A 100 16.60 -1.64 6.53
C SER A 100 16.96 -2.93 5.79
N GLY A 101 16.77 -3.02 4.47
CA GLY A 101 17.02 -4.23 3.69
C GLY A 101 16.05 -5.38 3.99
N ASP A 102 14.98 -5.11 4.73
CA ASP A 102 14.04 -6.10 5.24
C ASP A 102 12.68 -5.43 5.43
N SER A 103 11.70 -5.85 4.62
CA SER A 103 10.33 -5.34 4.69
C SER A 103 9.36 -6.28 5.42
N THR A 104 9.89 -7.37 6.01
CA THR A 104 9.13 -8.50 6.53
C THR A 104 8.76 -8.39 8.00
N LEU A 105 9.30 -7.40 8.72
CA LEU A 105 8.98 -7.10 10.11
C LEU A 105 7.63 -6.38 10.22
N LEU A 106 6.58 -7.09 9.84
CA LEU A 106 5.22 -6.59 9.64
C LEU A 106 4.27 -7.07 10.74
N ILE A 107 3.44 -6.16 11.21
CA ILE A 107 2.29 -6.41 12.07
C ILE A 107 1.05 -5.87 11.36
N GLN A 108 0.07 -6.73 11.13
CA GLN A 108 -1.20 -6.34 10.52
C GLN A 108 -2.20 -5.99 11.61
N GLY A 109 -2.69 -4.75 11.57
CA GLY A 109 -3.73 -4.26 12.46
C GLY A 109 -5.10 -4.84 12.11
N THR A 110 -5.74 -5.42 13.12
CA THR A 110 -7.10 -5.96 13.07
C THR A 110 -7.76 -5.78 14.43
N ALA A 111 -9.08 -5.95 14.50
CA ALA A 111 -9.80 -5.91 15.79
C ALA A 111 -9.35 -7.01 16.77
N GLY A 112 -8.71 -8.08 16.28
CA GLY A 112 -8.17 -9.18 17.09
C GLY A 112 -6.68 -9.05 17.40
N THR A 113 -6.03 -7.95 17.01
CA THR A 113 -4.61 -7.75 17.29
C THR A 113 -4.40 -7.55 18.79
N SER A 114 -3.58 -8.40 19.40
CA SER A 114 -3.29 -8.40 20.84
C SER A 114 -1.99 -7.67 21.17
N GLU A 115 -1.80 -7.34 22.46
CA GLU A 115 -0.52 -6.80 22.94
C GLU A 115 0.67 -7.71 22.61
N GLU A 116 0.49 -9.03 22.66
CA GLU A 116 1.57 -10.00 22.38
C GLU A 116 2.10 -9.88 20.95
N GLN A 117 1.23 -9.54 19.99
CA GLN A 117 1.62 -9.33 18.59
C GLN A 117 2.44 -8.04 18.40
N LEU A 118 2.25 -7.02 19.25
CA LEU A 118 3.04 -5.80 19.25
C LEU A 118 4.32 -5.94 20.08
N ARG A 119 4.23 -6.53 21.28
CA ARG A 119 5.32 -6.59 22.26
C ARG A 119 6.13 -7.87 22.12
N TYR A 120 5.68 -8.94 22.76
CA TYR A 120 6.24 -10.28 22.73
C TYR A 120 5.17 -11.25 23.21
N GLY A 121 5.26 -12.50 22.76
CA GLY A 121 4.45 -13.61 23.27
C GLY A 121 5.28 -14.59 24.07
N TRP A 122 4.63 -15.69 24.46
CA TRP A 122 5.28 -16.80 25.17
C TRP A 122 5.10 -18.12 24.42
N ASN A 123 6.17 -18.89 24.34
CA ASN A 123 6.08 -20.31 24.03
C ASN A 123 5.58 -21.04 25.29
N TYR A 124 4.30 -21.35 25.33
CA TYR A 124 3.68 -21.95 26.51
C TYR A 124 4.29 -23.30 26.91
N ALA A 125 4.80 -24.10 25.97
CA ALA A 125 5.44 -25.36 26.30
C ALA A 125 6.75 -25.14 27.08
N GLU A 126 7.59 -24.21 26.60
CA GLU A 126 8.81 -23.80 27.30
C GLU A 126 8.50 -23.10 28.63
N LEU A 127 7.45 -22.28 28.67
CA LEU A 127 7.01 -21.61 29.89
C LEU A 127 6.55 -22.60 30.97
N LEU A 128 5.79 -23.63 30.61
CA LEU A 128 5.36 -24.68 31.54
C LEU A 128 6.52 -25.58 31.98
N ALA A 129 7.43 -25.89 31.07
CA ALA A 129 8.55 -26.81 31.35
C ALA A 129 9.67 -26.16 32.17
N LYS A 130 9.98 -24.88 31.92
CA LYS A 130 11.17 -24.20 32.46
C LYS A 130 10.85 -22.91 33.22
N GLY A 131 9.59 -22.49 33.26
CA GLY A 131 9.19 -21.19 33.80
C GLY A 131 9.52 -20.01 32.89
N PRO A 132 9.19 -18.77 33.33
CA PRO A 132 9.56 -17.56 32.61
C PRO A 132 11.07 -17.50 32.36
N SER A 133 11.45 -17.48 31.09
CA SER A 133 12.85 -17.43 30.66
C SER A 133 12.97 -16.78 29.29
N LYS A 134 14.17 -16.27 28.94
CA LYS A 134 14.43 -15.73 27.60
C LYS A 134 14.13 -16.76 26.49
N THR A 135 14.35 -18.04 26.75
CA THR A 135 14.06 -19.13 25.80
C THR A 135 12.57 -19.38 25.60
N ALA A 136 11.74 -19.05 26.59
CA ALA A 136 10.29 -19.13 26.46
C ALA A 136 9.70 -17.89 25.78
N LEU A 137 10.46 -16.80 25.64
CA LEU A 137 9.98 -15.56 25.05
C LEU A 137 9.95 -15.64 23.52
N VAL A 138 8.84 -15.22 22.92
CA VAL A 138 8.64 -15.18 21.48
C VAL A 138 8.62 -13.71 21.03
N ALA A 139 9.73 -13.26 20.46
CA ALA A 139 9.88 -11.86 20.03
C ALA A 139 8.92 -11.51 18.90
N SER A 140 8.16 -10.41 19.07
CA SER A 140 7.32 -9.87 18.01
C SER A 140 8.16 -9.32 16.85
N PRO A 141 7.56 -9.04 15.67
CA PRO A 141 8.26 -8.31 14.61
C PRO A 141 8.83 -6.96 15.08
N LEU A 142 8.13 -6.26 15.98
CA LEU A 142 8.58 -4.97 16.54
C LEU A 142 9.79 -5.14 17.46
N MET A 143 9.76 -6.11 18.37
CA MET A 143 10.91 -6.42 19.24
C MET A 143 12.13 -6.84 18.43
N ARG A 144 11.95 -7.68 17.41
CA ARG A 144 13.03 -8.04 16.47
C ARG A 144 13.60 -6.82 15.74
N ALA A 145 12.74 -5.89 15.32
CA ALA A 145 13.18 -4.65 14.69
C ALA A 145 14.01 -3.78 15.64
N MET A 146 13.62 -3.70 16.91
CA MET A 146 14.36 -2.98 17.95
C MET A 146 15.76 -3.57 18.14
N GLU A 147 15.84 -4.88 18.36
CA GLU A 147 17.11 -5.59 18.62
C GLU A 147 18.06 -5.58 17.41
N GLN A 148 17.52 -5.50 16.19
CA GLN A 148 18.29 -5.55 14.94
C GLN A 148 18.53 -4.18 14.31
N GLY A 149 17.98 -3.10 14.88
CA GLY A 149 18.12 -1.76 14.30
C GLY A 149 17.42 -1.62 12.94
N LYS A 150 16.23 -2.21 12.79
CA LYS A 150 15.48 -2.26 11.53
C LYS A 150 14.15 -1.50 11.60
N THR A 151 13.51 -1.30 10.45
CA THR A 151 12.18 -0.70 10.38
C THR A 151 11.09 -1.75 10.61
N ALA A 152 10.26 -1.56 11.64
CA ALA A 152 9.02 -2.32 11.82
C ALA A 152 7.86 -1.63 11.08
N ARG A 153 6.95 -2.43 10.53
CA ARG A 153 5.76 -1.96 9.82
C ARG A 153 4.51 -2.34 10.58
N ILE A 154 3.63 -1.37 10.84
CA ILE A 154 2.32 -1.60 11.47
C ILE A 154 1.24 -1.15 10.49
N GLU A 155 0.68 -2.09 9.76
CA GLU A 155 -0.34 -1.79 8.74
C GLU A 155 -1.72 -1.69 9.39
N GLU A 156 -2.57 -0.77 8.93
CA GLU A 156 -3.93 -0.57 9.46
C GLU A 156 -3.95 -0.34 10.99
N LEU A 157 -3.06 0.52 11.50
CA LEU A 157 -2.88 0.81 12.92
C LEU A 157 -4.22 1.15 13.62
N THR A 158 -5.09 1.89 12.94
CA THR A 158 -6.40 2.30 13.49
C THR A 158 -7.40 1.14 13.61
N ARG A 159 -7.12 -0.05 13.08
CA ARG A 159 -7.94 -1.25 13.31
C ARG A 159 -7.57 -2.00 14.60
N ILE A 160 -6.40 -1.73 15.18
CA ILE A 160 -5.97 -2.30 16.46
C ILE A 160 -6.81 -1.67 17.59
N PRO A 161 -7.26 -2.43 18.61
CA PRO A 161 -7.90 -1.88 19.81
C PRO A 161 -7.08 -0.75 20.45
N ALA A 162 -7.75 0.30 20.95
CA ALA A 162 -7.08 1.52 21.41
C ALA A 162 -6.13 1.27 22.60
N ASP A 163 -6.51 0.40 23.53
CA ASP A 163 -5.69 -0.06 24.65
C ASP A 163 -4.42 -0.79 24.18
N VAL A 164 -4.55 -1.64 23.16
CA VAL A 164 -3.41 -2.33 22.55
C VAL A 164 -2.49 -1.35 21.81
N GLN A 165 -3.04 -0.35 21.11
CA GLN A 165 -2.23 0.68 20.44
C GLN A 165 -1.33 1.45 21.44
N ASP A 166 -1.84 1.74 22.64
CA ASP A 166 -1.11 2.53 23.64
C ASP A 166 0.15 1.81 24.16
N THR A 167 0.30 0.50 23.95
CA THR A 167 1.57 -0.22 24.19
C THR A 167 2.74 0.35 23.39
N LEU A 168 2.47 0.99 22.24
CA LEU A 168 3.49 1.65 21.42
C LEU A 168 4.05 2.91 22.07
N ILE A 169 3.38 3.49 23.07
CA ILE A 169 3.83 4.77 23.67
C ILE A 169 5.25 4.61 24.20
N THR A 170 5.51 3.65 25.09
CA THR A 170 6.85 3.46 25.68
C THR A 170 7.88 3.13 24.62
N ILE A 171 7.54 2.25 23.67
CA ILE A 171 8.43 1.83 22.58
C ILE A 171 8.84 3.02 21.70
N LEU A 172 7.90 3.90 21.37
CA LEU A 172 8.18 5.04 20.51
C LEU A 172 8.89 6.19 21.24
N SER A 173 8.75 6.28 22.57
CA SER A 173 9.34 7.34 23.41
C SER A 173 10.74 6.99 23.87
N GLU A 174 10.84 5.90 24.63
CA GLU A 174 12.03 5.50 25.37
C GLU A 174 12.89 4.54 24.55
N LYS A 175 12.36 4.08 23.39
CA LYS A 175 12.98 3.05 22.57
C LYS A 175 13.30 1.78 23.38
N SER A 176 12.49 1.50 24.41
CA SER A 176 12.59 0.35 25.28
C SER A 176 11.27 -0.43 25.33
N LEU A 177 11.39 -1.75 25.41
CA LEU A 177 10.31 -2.70 25.57
C LEU A 177 10.57 -3.53 26.84
N PRO A 178 9.92 -3.23 27.97
CA PRO A 178 10.10 -3.99 29.19
C PRO A 178 9.48 -5.38 29.08
N VAL A 179 10.16 -6.37 29.67
CA VAL A 179 9.72 -7.75 29.90
C VAL A 179 9.65 -7.98 31.43
N PRO A 180 8.59 -7.51 32.10
CA PRO A 180 8.53 -7.47 33.56
C PRO A 180 8.66 -8.85 34.20
N GLU A 181 8.14 -9.89 33.56
CA GLU A 181 8.17 -11.28 34.05
C GLU A 181 9.61 -11.80 34.24
N LEU A 182 10.58 -11.20 33.54
CA LEU A 182 11.99 -11.55 33.61
C LEU A 182 12.85 -10.47 34.29
N GLY A 183 12.28 -9.31 34.61
CA GLY A 183 13.03 -8.16 35.11
C GLY A 183 14.07 -7.63 34.11
N ILE A 184 13.82 -7.80 32.81
CA ILE A 184 14.69 -7.31 31.73
C ILE A 184 13.91 -6.36 30.81
N GLU A 185 14.63 -5.74 29.89
CA GLU A 185 14.04 -4.99 28.77
C GLU A 185 14.83 -5.26 27.48
N ALA A 186 14.16 -5.05 26.34
CA ALA A 186 14.82 -4.90 25.05
C ALA A 186 14.91 -3.43 24.70
N GLN A 187 16.14 -2.93 24.56
CA GLN A 187 16.41 -1.59 24.06
C GLN A 187 16.63 -1.64 22.56
N ALA A 188 16.05 -0.67 21.85
CA ALA A 188 16.29 -0.56 20.42
C ALA A 188 17.68 0.00 20.14
N ILE A 189 18.37 -0.57 19.16
CA ILE A 189 19.64 -0.06 18.66
C ILE A 189 19.42 0.93 17.52
N HIS A 190 20.47 1.66 17.11
CA HIS A 190 20.40 2.61 16.01
C HIS A 190 19.84 1.96 14.73
N GLY A 191 19.11 2.73 13.92
CA GLY A 191 18.39 2.24 12.73
C GLY A 191 16.97 1.75 12.99
N PHE A 192 16.60 1.46 14.25
CA PHE A 192 15.21 1.12 14.58
C PHE A 192 14.25 2.28 14.31
N ASN A 193 13.19 2.02 13.55
CA ASN A 193 12.07 2.95 13.37
C ASN A 193 10.76 2.19 13.11
N VAL A 194 9.62 2.89 13.17
CA VAL A 194 8.29 2.35 12.91
C VAL A 194 7.63 3.12 11.78
N ILE A 195 7.13 2.40 10.77
CA ILE A 195 6.20 2.91 9.78
C ILE A 195 4.82 2.34 10.08
N ALA A 196 3.86 3.20 10.40
CA ALA A 196 2.46 2.83 10.55
C ALA A 196 1.63 3.30 9.35
N THR A 197 0.58 2.57 8.99
CA THR A 197 -0.42 3.01 8.01
C THR A 197 -1.80 3.13 8.66
N ALA A 198 -2.59 4.11 8.22
CA ALA A 198 -3.96 4.27 8.69
C ALA A 198 -4.88 4.92 7.64
N ASN A 199 -6.16 4.54 7.68
CA ASN A 199 -7.21 5.08 6.83
C ASN A 199 -8.00 6.19 7.54
N ASN A 200 -8.47 7.17 6.78
CA ASN A 200 -9.19 8.34 7.31
C ASN A 200 -10.72 8.21 7.30
N ARG A 201 -11.29 7.12 6.74
CA ARG A 201 -12.72 7.02 6.40
C ARG A 201 -13.33 5.61 6.56
N ASP A 202 -12.70 4.73 7.32
CA ASP A 202 -13.23 3.37 7.53
C ASP A 202 -14.23 3.33 8.70
N LYS A 203 -15.32 2.58 8.54
CA LYS A 203 -16.20 2.21 9.66
C LYS A 203 -15.47 1.18 10.53
N GLY A 204 -15.57 1.32 11.86
CA GLY A 204 -14.96 0.38 12.82
C GLY A 204 -13.48 0.61 13.07
N ILE A 205 -13.00 1.84 12.93
CA ILE A 205 -11.64 2.24 13.30
C ILE A 205 -11.61 2.93 14.67
N ASN A 206 -10.52 2.71 15.41
CA ASN A 206 -10.20 3.38 16.65
C ASN A 206 -9.39 4.65 16.36
N GLU A 207 -9.75 5.76 17.00
CA GLU A 207 -8.95 6.98 16.92
C GLU A 207 -7.64 6.83 17.72
N LEU A 208 -6.52 7.28 17.12
CA LEU A 208 -5.26 7.33 17.84
C LEU A 208 -5.35 8.31 19.02
N SER A 209 -4.88 7.87 20.20
CA SER A 209 -4.74 8.72 21.37
C SER A 209 -3.88 9.95 21.08
N SER A 210 -4.11 11.07 21.78
CA SER A 210 -3.31 12.28 21.59
C SER A 210 -1.83 12.05 21.92
N ALA A 211 -1.55 11.13 22.85
CA ALA A 211 -0.21 10.68 23.20
C ALA A 211 0.48 9.98 22.03
N LEU A 212 -0.20 9.04 21.36
CA LEU A 212 0.33 8.36 20.18
C LEU A 212 0.50 9.30 18.99
N LYS A 213 -0.52 10.13 18.69
CA LYS A 213 -0.45 11.10 17.58
C LYS A 213 0.81 11.99 17.65
N ARG A 214 1.21 12.39 18.85
CA ARG A 214 2.41 13.21 19.10
C ARG A 214 3.74 12.46 18.95
N ARG A 215 3.74 11.15 18.67
CA ARG A 215 4.95 10.32 18.48
C ARG A 215 5.18 9.91 17.04
N PHE A 216 4.16 10.11 16.21
CA PHE A 216 4.27 10.01 14.78
C PHE A 216 4.56 11.39 14.15
N ASN A 217 5.24 11.39 13.02
CA ASN A 217 5.08 12.42 12.01
C ASN A 217 4.13 11.88 10.93
N THR A 218 3.08 12.62 10.61
CA THR A 218 2.03 12.17 9.70
C THR A 218 2.28 12.68 8.30
N VAL A 219 2.38 11.77 7.34
CA VAL A 219 2.47 12.05 5.91
C VAL A 219 1.17 11.60 5.26
N ILE A 220 0.40 12.55 4.74
CA ILE A 220 -0.89 12.27 4.10
C ILE A 220 -0.65 11.96 2.62
N LEU A 221 -0.89 10.72 2.21
CA LEU A 221 -0.82 10.31 0.80
C LEU A 221 -2.13 10.69 0.09
N PRO A 222 -2.07 11.62 -0.89
CA PRO A 222 -3.25 12.03 -1.64
C PRO A 222 -3.66 10.96 -2.66
N VAL A 223 -4.88 11.11 -3.20
CA VAL A 223 -5.25 10.44 -4.46
C VAL A 223 -4.44 11.03 -5.62
N PRO A 224 -4.23 10.29 -6.72
CA PRO A 224 -3.53 10.81 -7.90
C PRO A 224 -4.16 12.12 -8.40
N ALA A 225 -3.33 13.12 -8.68
CA ALA A 225 -3.79 14.47 -8.99
C ALA A 225 -4.47 14.54 -10.36
N SER A 226 -3.91 13.84 -11.36
CA SER A 226 -4.42 13.78 -12.72
C SER A 226 -4.88 12.38 -13.13
N ASP A 227 -5.68 12.33 -14.19
CA ASP A 227 -6.02 11.10 -14.90
C ASP A 227 -4.75 10.42 -15.45
N GLU A 228 -3.80 11.20 -15.98
CA GLU A 228 -2.53 10.68 -16.51
C GLU A 228 -1.69 9.97 -15.44
N GLU A 229 -1.60 10.54 -14.23
CA GLU A 229 -0.92 9.90 -13.09
C GLU A 229 -1.61 8.57 -12.73
N GLU A 230 -2.94 8.57 -12.60
CA GLU A 230 -3.69 7.37 -12.23
C GLU A 230 -3.61 6.28 -13.32
N VAL A 231 -3.71 6.66 -14.60
CA VAL A 231 -3.51 5.75 -15.74
C VAL A 231 -2.11 5.17 -15.75
N SER A 232 -1.08 5.98 -15.47
CA SER A 232 0.32 5.50 -15.41
C SER A 232 0.51 4.48 -14.28
N ILE A 233 -0.07 4.74 -13.10
CA ILE A 233 -0.07 3.81 -11.97
C ILE A 233 -0.76 2.50 -12.35
N VAL A 234 -1.98 2.56 -12.87
CA VAL A 234 -2.75 1.35 -13.23
C VAL A 234 -2.03 0.55 -14.31
N SER A 235 -1.57 1.20 -15.38
CA SER A 235 -0.87 0.55 -16.50
C SER A 235 0.40 -0.16 -16.03
N LYS A 236 1.21 0.52 -15.21
CA LYS A 236 2.44 -0.07 -14.65
C LYS A 236 2.13 -1.30 -13.80
N ARG A 237 1.17 -1.18 -12.88
CA ARG A 237 0.84 -2.26 -11.92
C ARG A 237 0.19 -3.46 -12.60
N VAL A 238 -0.67 -3.22 -13.58
CA VAL A 238 -1.26 -4.29 -14.40
C VAL A 238 -0.19 -5.03 -15.20
N ALA A 239 0.75 -4.32 -15.82
CA ALA A 239 1.85 -4.96 -16.55
C ALA A 239 2.76 -5.81 -15.63
N GLU A 240 3.05 -5.32 -14.41
CA GLU A 240 3.82 -6.06 -13.41
C GLU A 240 3.08 -7.32 -12.91
N LEU A 241 1.79 -7.18 -12.59
CA LEU A 241 0.96 -8.29 -12.10
C LEU A 241 0.69 -9.33 -13.20
N GLY A 242 0.42 -8.90 -14.43
CA GLY A 242 0.22 -9.79 -15.57
C GLY A 242 1.44 -10.67 -15.82
N ARG A 243 2.66 -10.11 -15.73
CA ARG A 243 3.90 -10.91 -15.82
C ARG A 243 4.05 -11.89 -14.65
N ALA A 244 3.79 -11.44 -13.42
CA ALA A 244 3.92 -12.28 -12.23
C ALA A 244 2.93 -13.46 -12.24
N LEU A 245 1.71 -13.22 -12.70
CA LEU A 245 0.65 -14.22 -12.84
C LEU A 245 0.74 -15.05 -14.12
N GLN A 246 1.68 -14.72 -15.02
CA GLN A 246 1.84 -15.37 -16.32
C GLN A 246 0.53 -15.37 -17.13
N LEU A 247 -0.22 -14.26 -17.08
CA LEU A 247 -1.50 -14.17 -17.78
C LEU A 247 -1.26 -14.27 -19.30
N PRO A 248 -1.97 -15.16 -20.01
CA PRO A 248 -1.91 -15.22 -21.45
C PRO A 248 -2.61 -13.99 -22.06
N GLY A 249 -2.09 -13.49 -23.17
CA GLY A 249 -2.69 -12.37 -23.91
C GLY A 249 -1.81 -11.14 -24.01
N GLU A 250 -2.32 -10.13 -24.70
CA GLU A 250 -1.63 -8.87 -24.91
C GLU A 250 -1.77 -7.95 -23.69
N PRO A 251 -0.79 -7.07 -23.41
CA PRO A 251 -0.97 -5.98 -22.47
C PRO A 251 -2.23 -5.17 -22.80
N PRO A 252 -2.96 -4.66 -21.79
CA PRO A 252 -4.21 -3.98 -22.03
C PRO A 252 -3.96 -2.72 -22.87
N ALA A 253 -4.83 -2.46 -23.84
CA ALA A 253 -4.76 -1.22 -24.58
C ALA A 253 -4.92 -0.03 -23.61
N LEU A 254 -4.07 0.99 -23.74
CA LEU A 254 -4.09 2.19 -22.88
C LEU A 254 -5.48 2.86 -22.84
N LYS A 255 -6.22 2.75 -23.94
CA LYS A 255 -7.63 3.12 -24.07
C LYS A 255 -8.49 2.49 -22.96
N GLU A 256 -8.40 1.18 -22.73
CA GLU A 256 -9.25 0.48 -21.75
C GLU A 256 -8.94 0.91 -20.32
N VAL A 257 -7.64 1.03 -20.01
CA VAL A 257 -7.19 1.53 -18.71
C VAL A 257 -7.72 2.94 -18.46
N ARG A 258 -7.59 3.83 -19.46
CA ARG A 258 -8.10 5.20 -19.37
C ARG A 258 -9.61 5.25 -19.18
N ARG A 259 -10.38 4.40 -19.87
CA ARG A 259 -11.84 4.30 -19.69
C ARG A 259 -12.21 3.96 -18.25
N VAL A 260 -11.61 2.91 -17.68
CA VAL A 260 -11.89 2.49 -16.29
C VAL A 260 -11.49 3.57 -15.28
N VAL A 261 -10.29 4.14 -15.43
CA VAL A 261 -9.80 5.23 -14.56
C VAL A 261 -10.73 6.44 -14.62
N GLN A 262 -11.16 6.84 -15.82
CA GLN A 262 -12.06 7.97 -15.99
C GLN A 262 -13.41 7.73 -15.30
N ILE A 263 -14.02 6.55 -15.49
CA ILE A 263 -15.28 6.20 -14.80
C ILE A 263 -15.12 6.31 -13.28
N PHE A 264 -14.02 5.79 -12.74
CA PHE A 264 -13.77 5.80 -11.30
C PHE A 264 -13.58 7.21 -10.78
N ARG A 265 -12.79 8.04 -11.48
CA ARG A 265 -12.56 9.44 -11.10
C ARG A 265 -13.85 10.24 -11.13
N GLU A 266 -14.66 10.10 -12.17
CA GLU A 266 -15.88 10.87 -12.33
C GLU A 266 -16.93 10.54 -11.25
N LEU A 267 -17.12 9.25 -10.97
CA LEU A 267 -18.02 8.79 -9.90
C LEU A 267 -17.51 9.15 -8.51
N ARG A 268 -16.20 9.04 -8.27
CA ARG A 268 -15.54 9.41 -7.00
C ARG A 268 -15.63 10.92 -6.73
N ASN A 269 -15.48 11.73 -7.77
CA ASN A 269 -15.53 13.19 -7.67
C ASN A 269 -16.95 13.76 -7.78
N GLY A 270 -17.94 12.96 -8.18
CA GLY A 270 -19.33 13.39 -8.36
C GLY A 270 -19.51 14.37 -9.53
N GLN A 271 -18.63 14.32 -10.52
CA GLN A 271 -18.70 15.17 -11.72
C GLN A 271 -17.87 14.57 -12.86
N THR A 272 -18.21 14.89 -14.11
CA THR A 272 -17.38 14.52 -15.26
C THR A 272 -16.00 15.21 -15.23
N GLU A 273 -14.98 14.63 -15.86
CA GLU A 273 -13.62 15.21 -15.85
C GLU A 273 -13.57 16.59 -16.53
N ASP A 274 -14.49 16.88 -17.46
CA ASP A 274 -14.65 18.20 -18.09
C ASP A 274 -15.42 19.21 -17.23
N GLY A 275 -15.91 18.79 -16.05
CA GLY A 275 -16.66 19.59 -15.09
C GLY A 275 -18.06 20.01 -15.55
N ARG A 276 -18.56 19.51 -16.70
CA ARG A 276 -19.83 19.97 -17.28
C ARG A 276 -21.06 19.34 -16.63
N THR A 277 -20.94 18.10 -16.18
CA THR A 277 -22.07 17.34 -15.65
C THR A 277 -21.79 16.93 -14.21
N LYS A 278 -22.67 17.32 -13.30
CA LYS A 278 -22.67 16.81 -11.92
C LYS A 278 -23.26 15.41 -11.89
N LEU A 279 -22.66 14.55 -11.09
CA LEU A 279 -23.01 13.14 -10.95
C LEU A 279 -23.32 12.83 -9.48
N LYS A 280 -24.13 11.80 -9.25
CA LYS A 280 -24.22 11.20 -7.92
C LYS A 280 -22.92 10.49 -7.59
N SER A 281 -22.48 10.60 -6.34
CA SER A 281 -21.32 9.87 -5.85
C SER A 281 -21.73 8.46 -5.41
N SER A 282 -20.90 7.47 -5.75
CA SER A 282 -21.05 6.09 -5.27
C SER A 282 -20.65 5.99 -3.80
N SER A 283 -21.23 5.01 -3.09
CA SER A 283 -20.78 4.62 -1.75
C SER A 283 -19.43 3.89 -1.76
N ALA A 284 -19.03 3.36 -2.93
CA ALA A 284 -17.75 2.69 -3.14
C ALA A 284 -16.57 3.68 -3.11
N THR A 285 -15.38 3.20 -2.73
CA THR A 285 -14.18 4.06 -2.67
C THR A 285 -13.67 4.44 -4.07
N LEU A 286 -13.81 3.54 -5.05
CA LEU A 286 -13.37 3.72 -6.44
C LEU A 286 -11.90 4.15 -6.51
N SER A 287 -11.07 3.38 -5.81
CA SER A 287 -9.65 3.60 -5.67
C SER A 287 -8.84 3.12 -6.87
N THR A 288 -7.62 3.60 -7.00
CA THR A 288 -6.67 3.14 -8.02
C THR A 288 -6.38 1.63 -7.90
N ALA A 289 -6.42 1.08 -6.68
CA ALA A 289 -6.27 -0.36 -6.45
C ALA A 289 -7.44 -1.17 -7.02
N GLU A 290 -8.67 -0.67 -6.89
CA GLU A 290 -9.85 -1.30 -7.50
C GLU A 290 -9.78 -1.23 -9.03
N ALA A 291 -9.28 -0.13 -9.61
CA ALA A 291 -9.08 -0.03 -11.06
C ALA A 291 -8.07 -1.06 -11.58
N ILE A 292 -6.96 -1.27 -10.88
CA ILE A 292 -6.00 -2.36 -11.18
C ILE A 292 -6.69 -3.72 -11.14
N SER A 293 -7.54 -3.95 -10.14
CA SER A 293 -8.28 -5.22 -10.02
C SER A 293 -9.24 -5.42 -11.19
N VAL A 294 -9.98 -4.39 -11.62
CA VAL A 294 -10.91 -4.48 -12.76
C VAL A 294 -10.17 -4.87 -14.04
N ILE A 295 -9.05 -4.19 -14.33
CA ILE A 295 -8.27 -4.48 -15.54
C ILE A 295 -7.64 -5.87 -15.47
N ASN A 296 -7.05 -6.27 -14.33
CA ASN A 296 -6.45 -7.61 -14.20
C ASN A 296 -7.49 -8.72 -14.35
N SER A 297 -8.68 -8.59 -13.74
CA SER A 297 -9.76 -9.56 -13.91
C SER A 297 -10.18 -9.65 -15.38
N GLY A 298 -10.31 -8.50 -16.07
CA GLY A 298 -10.61 -8.49 -17.50
C GLY A 298 -9.52 -9.14 -18.35
N MET A 299 -8.25 -8.91 -18.04
CA MET A 299 -7.13 -9.59 -18.73
C MET A 299 -7.16 -11.10 -18.53
N ALA A 300 -7.47 -11.56 -17.31
CA ALA A 300 -7.60 -12.99 -17.03
C ALA A 300 -8.78 -13.60 -17.81
N LEU A 301 -9.91 -12.89 -17.90
CA LEU A 301 -11.06 -13.32 -18.72
C LEU A 301 -10.69 -13.41 -20.20
N ALA A 302 -10.10 -12.35 -20.76
CA ALA A 302 -9.69 -12.31 -22.16
C ALA A 302 -8.64 -13.38 -22.48
N GLY A 303 -7.67 -13.59 -21.59
CA GLY A 303 -6.58 -14.55 -21.78
C GLY A 303 -7.02 -16.01 -21.68
N HIS A 304 -7.89 -16.35 -20.73
CA HIS A 304 -8.27 -17.74 -20.47
C HIS A 304 -9.55 -18.18 -21.17
N PHE A 305 -10.49 -17.25 -21.40
CA PHE A 305 -11.82 -17.54 -21.95
C PHE A 305 -12.12 -16.76 -23.23
N GLY A 306 -11.21 -15.88 -23.66
CA GLY A 306 -11.31 -15.11 -24.89
C GLY A 306 -10.20 -15.43 -25.88
N ASP A 307 -9.85 -14.45 -26.71
CA ASP A 307 -8.79 -14.52 -27.72
C ASP A 307 -7.49 -13.82 -27.28
N GLY A 308 -7.36 -13.51 -25.99
CA GLY A 308 -6.21 -12.81 -25.43
C GLY A 308 -6.21 -11.29 -25.61
N VAL A 309 -7.26 -10.71 -26.21
CA VAL A 309 -7.40 -9.25 -26.37
C VAL A 309 -8.47 -8.73 -25.42
N LEU A 310 -8.08 -7.82 -24.51
CA LEU A 310 -8.99 -7.18 -23.56
C LEU A 310 -10.06 -6.35 -24.29
N ARG A 311 -11.34 -6.70 -24.12
CA ARG A 311 -12.48 -5.95 -24.66
C ARG A 311 -13.43 -5.47 -23.56
N ALA A 312 -14.38 -4.63 -23.98
CA ALA A 312 -15.45 -4.10 -23.15
C ALA A 312 -16.21 -5.18 -22.34
N GLY A 313 -16.51 -6.32 -22.94
CA GLY A 313 -17.20 -7.44 -22.27
C GLY A 313 -16.41 -8.02 -21.10
N ASP A 314 -15.09 -8.13 -21.25
CA ASP A 314 -14.20 -8.71 -20.24
C ASP A 314 -14.08 -7.80 -19.01
N ILE A 315 -14.14 -6.47 -19.19
CA ILE A 315 -14.06 -5.52 -18.07
C ILE A 315 -15.42 -5.25 -17.42
N ALA A 316 -16.53 -5.41 -18.15
CA ALA A 316 -17.87 -4.97 -17.72
C ALA A 316 -18.29 -5.57 -16.36
N SER A 317 -18.18 -6.88 -16.18
CA SER A 317 -18.63 -7.53 -14.94
C SER A 317 -17.83 -7.07 -13.72
N SER A 318 -16.50 -7.00 -13.85
CA SER A 318 -15.64 -6.54 -12.75
C SER A 318 -15.84 -5.04 -12.47
N LEU A 319 -16.08 -4.24 -13.51
CA LEU A 319 -16.37 -2.81 -13.39
C LEU A 319 -17.67 -2.57 -12.62
N VAL A 320 -18.75 -3.26 -13.00
CA VAL A 320 -20.05 -3.15 -12.30
C VAL A 320 -19.92 -3.59 -10.85
N GLY A 321 -19.26 -4.72 -10.57
CA GLY A 321 -19.04 -5.19 -9.19
C GLY A 321 -18.11 -4.31 -8.34
N ALA A 322 -17.28 -3.47 -8.96
CA ALA A 322 -16.49 -2.46 -8.27
C ALA A 322 -17.32 -1.23 -7.90
N ILE A 323 -18.23 -0.81 -8.79
CA ILE A 323 -19.08 0.38 -8.62
C ILE A 323 -20.29 0.12 -7.73
N VAL A 324 -20.94 -1.03 -7.91
CA VAL A 324 -22.17 -1.40 -7.20
C VAL A 324 -21.82 -2.26 -5.98
N LYS A 325 -21.58 -1.62 -4.83
CA LYS A 325 -21.35 -2.31 -3.55
C LYS A 325 -22.64 -2.41 -2.74
N ASP A 326 -23.45 -1.36 -2.76
CA ASP A 326 -24.82 -1.35 -2.27
C ASP A 326 -25.79 -1.58 -3.46
N PRO A 327 -26.48 -2.73 -3.54
CA PRO A 327 -27.32 -3.07 -4.69
C PRO A 327 -28.56 -2.17 -4.83
N VAL A 328 -28.89 -1.36 -3.82
CA VAL A 328 -30.01 -0.42 -3.86
C VAL A 328 -29.52 0.97 -4.24
N GLN A 329 -28.55 1.51 -3.50
CA GLN A 329 -28.08 2.88 -3.69
C GLN A 329 -27.20 3.01 -4.92
N ASP A 330 -26.18 2.17 -5.05
CA ASP A 330 -25.17 2.31 -6.10
C ASP A 330 -25.71 1.92 -7.48
N THR A 331 -26.70 1.02 -7.55
CA THR A 331 -27.38 0.66 -8.81
C THR A 331 -28.05 1.87 -9.46
N VAL A 332 -28.65 2.76 -8.65
CA VAL A 332 -29.27 4.00 -9.15
C VAL A 332 -28.19 4.96 -9.66
N VAL A 333 -27.10 5.11 -8.93
CA VAL A 333 -25.95 5.94 -9.33
C VAL A 333 -25.35 5.44 -10.64
N TRP A 334 -25.14 4.13 -10.76
CA TRP A 334 -24.56 3.52 -11.93
C TRP A 334 -25.43 3.68 -13.18
N ARG A 335 -26.73 3.43 -13.06
CA ARG A 335 -27.69 3.59 -14.17
C ARG A 335 -27.76 5.04 -14.67
N GLU A 336 -27.73 6.00 -13.75
CA GLU A 336 -27.69 7.43 -14.12
C GLU A 336 -26.40 7.77 -14.89
N TYR A 337 -25.25 7.25 -14.45
CA TYR A 337 -23.98 7.48 -15.13
C TYR A 337 -23.96 6.85 -16.53
N GLN A 338 -24.49 5.64 -16.69
CA GLN A 338 -24.60 4.97 -17.98
C GLN A 338 -25.43 5.79 -18.98
N GLU A 339 -26.62 6.24 -18.59
CA GLU A 339 -27.54 6.97 -19.47
C GLU A 339 -27.06 8.40 -19.76
N THR A 340 -26.43 9.07 -18.78
CA THR A 340 -26.07 10.50 -18.90
C THR A 340 -24.67 10.71 -19.49
N VAL A 341 -23.74 9.79 -19.24
CA VAL A 341 -22.32 9.94 -19.61
C VAL A 341 -21.90 8.90 -20.64
N MET A 342 -22.04 7.61 -20.32
CA MET A 342 -21.50 6.55 -21.18
C MET A 342 -22.20 6.49 -22.55
N LYS A 343 -23.52 6.65 -22.57
CA LYS A 343 -24.35 6.61 -23.78
C LYS A 343 -24.04 7.73 -24.77
N GLU A 344 -23.72 8.92 -24.25
CA GLU A 344 -23.41 10.10 -25.05
C GLU A 344 -21.96 10.10 -25.61
N ARG A 345 -21.05 9.35 -24.98
CA ARG A 345 -19.66 9.17 -25.45
C ARG A 345 -19.60 8.18 -26.61
N SER A 346 -19.29 8.69 -27.80
CA SER A 346 -19.33 7.91 -29.06
C SER A 346 -18.39 6.71 -29.07
N ASP A 347 -17.26 6.81 -28.38
CA ASP A 347 -16.20 5.81 -28.23
C ASP A 347 -16.48 4.78 -27.11
N TRP A 348 -17.59 4.92 -26.37
CA TRP A 348 -17.94 4.06 -25.22
C TRP A 348 -19.17 3.18 -25.47
N LYS A 349 -19.70 3.18 -26.70
CA LYS A 349 -20.91 2.42 -27.06
C LYS A 349 -20.77 0.92 -26.84
N ASP A 350 -19.58 0.36 -27.04
CA ASP A 350 -19.24 -1.04 -26.76
C ASP A 350 -19.35 -1.36 -25.27
N LEU A 351 -18.71 -0.54 -24.43
CA LEU A 351 -18.72 -0.70 -22.98
C LEU A 351 -20.10 -0.46 -22.38
N TYR A 352 -20.84 0.54 -22.87
CA TYR A 352 -22.22 0.78 -22.47
C TYR A 352 -23.11 -0.45 -22.71
N ARG A 353 -23.03 -1.06 -23.91
CA ARG A 353 -23.81 -2.28 -24.22
C ARG A 353 -23.42 -3.44 -23.31
N ALA A 354 -22.12 -3.69 -23.16
CA ALA A 354 -21.61 -4.77 -22.32
C ALA A 354 -22.07 -4.63 -20.86
N CYS A 355 -22.07 -3.42 -20.30
CA CYS A 355 -22.55 -3.20 -18.95
C CYS A 355 -24.08 -3.32 -18.83
N ARG A 356 -24.85 -2.96 -19.85
CA ARG A 356 -26.33 -3.06 -19.85
C ARG A 356 -26.84 -4.48 -19.97
N GLU A 357 -26.05 -5.39 -20.53
CA GLU A 357 -26.37 -6.82 -20.60
C GLU A 357 -26.27 -7.53 -19.24
N LEU A 358 -25.64 -6.89 -18.25
CA LEU A 358 -25.44 -7.42 -16.89
C LEU A 358 -26.47 -6.90 -15.87
N ASP A 359 -27.33 -5.95 -16.27
CA ASP A 359 -28.31 -5.26 -15.42
C ASP A 359 -29.59 -6.07 -15.16
#